data_AF-A0A963RNW3-F1
#
_entry.id   AF-A0A963RNW3-F1
#
_cell.length_a   1.000
_cell.length_b   1.000
_cell.length_c   1.000
_cell.angle_alpha   90.00
_cell.angle_beta   90.00
_cell.angle_gamma   90.00
#
_symmetry.space_group_name_H-M   'P 1'
#
loop_
_entity.id
_entity.type
_entity.pdbx_description
1 polymer ?
#
loop_
_entity_poly.entity_id
_entity_poly.type
_entity_poly.pdbx_seq_one_letter_code
_entity_poly.pdbx_strand_id
1 'polypeptide(L)' 'MRYPLPYAFARSAGLLLEDDGQALTLWHNGQPEGAALGEVMRRWGAGEQPLGLQQLDAGELAHRISAA' A
#
# COMPACT_ATOMS: atom_id res chain seq x y z
N MET A 1 8.97 -1.77 10.76
CA MET A 1 8.02 -1.54 9.66
C MET A 1 7.99 -2.80 8.82
N ARG A 2 6.81 -3.34 8.56
CA ARG A 2 6.62 -4.55 7.76
C ARG A 2 5.83 -4.20 6.51
N TYR A 3 6.16 -4.86 5.40
CA TYR A 3 5.52 -4.66 4.11
C TYR A 3 4.78 -5.93 3.70
N PRO A 4 3.51 -6.09 4.12
CA PRO A 4 2.77 -7.34 3.93
C PRO A 4 2.35 -7.62 2.49
N LEU A 5 2.43 -6.65 1.57
CA LEU A 5 2.13 -6.91 0.16
C LEU A 5 3.33 -7.57 -0.55
N PRO A 6 3.10 -8.55 -1.43
CA PRO A 6 4.15 -9.08 -2.29
C PRO A 6 4.76 -7.99 -3.16
N TYR A 7 6.09 -7.95 -3.26
CA TYR A 7 6.83 -6.95 -4.04
C TYR A 7 6.31 -6.79 -5.47
N ALA A 8 6.11 -7.90 -6.19
CA ALA A 8 5.62 -7.88 -7.57
C ALA A 8 4.24 -7.21 -7.68
N PHE A 9 3.33 -7.51 -6.75
CA PHE A 9 2.01 -6.89 -6.70
C PHE A 9 2.12 -5.38 -6.40
N ALA A 10 2.89 -5.03 -5.38
CA ALA A 10 3.12 -3.64 -4.98
C ALA A 10 3.65 -2.79 -6.14
N ARG A 11 4.66 -3.30 -6.85
CA ARG A 11 5.31 -2.62 -7.96
C ARG A 11 4.42 -2.45 -9.19
N SER A 12 3.63 -3.47 -9.53
CA SER A 12 2.70 -3.44 -10.67
C SER A 12 1.47 -2.58 -10.40
N ALA A 13 0.90 -2.66 -9.21
CA ALA A 13 -0.28 -1.89 -8.83
C ALA A 13 0.03 -0.44 -8.42
N GLY A 14 1.29 -0.11 -8.16
CA GLY A 14 1.68 1.20 -7.62
C GLY A 14 1.10 1.43 -6.22
N LEU A 15 1.14 0.38 -5.39
CA LEU A 15 0.60 0.36 -4.03
C LEU A 15 1.64 -0.18 -3.06
N LEU A 16 1.76 0.43 -1.89
CA LEU A 16 2.60 -0.10 -0.80
C LEU A 16 1.77 -0.10 0.48
N LEU A 17 1.60 -1.27 1.09
CA LEU A 17 1.02 -1.37 2.43
C LEU A 17 2.16 -1.38 3.43
N GLU A 18 2.15 -0.42 4.34
CA GLU A 18 3.10 -0.30 5.44
C GLU A 18 2.37 -0.62 6.74
N ASP A 19 2.97 -1.50 7.54
CA ASP A 19 2.49 -1.92 8.86
C ASP A 19 3.51 -1.44 9.90
N ASP A 20 3.10 -0.47 10.72
CA ASP A 20 3.92 0.06 11.83
C ASP A 20 3.68 -0.68 13.16
N GLY A 21 2.73 -1.63 13.18
CA GLY A 21 2.31 -2.40 14.36
C GLY A 21 1.14 -1.80 15.14
N GLN A 22 0.73 -0.56 14.85
CA GLN A 22 -0.46 0.09 15.41
C GLN A 22 -1.47 0.44 14.32
N ALA A 23 -1.00 0.86 13.15
CA ALA A 23 -1.82 1.24 12.02
C ALA A 23 -1.25 0.70 10.71
N LEU A 24 -2.15 0.54 9.74
CA LEU A 24 -1.80 0.23 8.37
C LEU A 24 -1.87 1.50 7.53
N THR A 25 -0.83 1.77 6.75
CA THR A 25 -0.81 2.87 5.78
C THR A 25 -0.71 2.31 4.37
N LEU A 26 -1.75 2.52 3.58
CA LEU A 26 -1.78 2.19 2.17
C LEU A 26 -1.32 3.41 1.36
N TRP A 27 -0.11 3.34 0.84
CA TRP A 27 0.46 4.34 -0.03
C TRP A 27 0.09 4.08 -1.49
N HIS A 28 -0.29 5.12 -2.23
CA HIS A 28 -0.60 5.06 -3.66
C HIS A 28 0.04 6.22 -4.45
N ASN A 29 0.24 6.02 -5.75
CA ASN A 29 0.91 6.97 -6.66
C ASN A 29 0.01 8.10 -7.19
N GLY A 30 -1.13 8.35 -6.54
CA GLY A 30 -2.17 9.28 -7.01
C GLY A 30 -3.12 8.74 -8.09
N GLN A 31 -2.74 7.68 -8.80
CA GLN A 31 -3.58 7.01 -9.80
C GLN A 31 -3.56 5.48 -9.62
N PRO A 32 -3.94 4.95 -8.45
CA PRO A 32 -3.93 3.52 -8.21
C PRO A 32 -4.96 2.82 -9.10
N GLU A 33 -4.65 1.61 -9.54
CA GLU A 33 -5.62 0.78 -10.24
C GLU A 33 -6.76 0.42 -9.29
N GLY A 34 -7.99 0.79 -9.64
CA GLY A 34 -9.15 0.65 -8.75
C GLY A 34 -9.43 -0.79 -8.30
N ALA A 35 -9.15 -1.78 -9.16
CA ALA A 35 -9.30 -3.19 -8.81
C ALA A 35 -8.27 -3.64 -7.76
N ALA A 36 -7.00 -3.27 -7.95
CA ALA A 36 -5.94 -3.56 -6.99
C ALA A 36 -6.16 -2.85 -5.65
N LEU A 37 -6.56 -1.57 -5.68
CA LEU A 37 -6.90 -0.81 -4.49
C LEU A 37 -8.05 -1.47 -3.72
N GLY A 38 -9.13 -1.82 -4.43
CA GLY A 38 -10.29 -2.49 -3.86
C GLY A 38 -9.93 -3.83 -3.22
N GLU A 39 -9.01 -4.60 -3.81
CA GLU A 39 -8.56 -5.86 -3.21
C GLU A 39 -7.80 -5.65 -1.90
N VAL A 40 -6.89 -4.67 -1.85
CA VAL A 40 -6.16 -4.35 -0.63
C VAL A 40 -7.13 -3.85 0.45
N MET A 41 -8.06 -2.95 0.10
CA MET A 41 -9.06 -2.45 1.04
C MET A 41 -9.98 -3.55 1.57
N ARG A 42 -10.39 -4.52 0.74
CA ARG A 42 -11.19 -5.66 1.21
C ARG A 42 -10.43 -6.56 2.17
N ARG A 43 -9.15 -6.84 1.88
CA ARG A 43 -8.34 -7.77 2.69
C ARG A 43 -7.87 -7.14 4.00
N TRP A 44 -7.59 -5.84 4.02
CA TRP A 44 -6.92 -5.16 5.14
C TRP A 44 -7.77 -4.09 5.82
N GLY A 45 -8.78 -3.54 5.14
CA GLY A 45 -9.61 -2.44 5.66
C GLY A 45 -10.67 -2.87 6.70
N ALA A 46 -10.91 -4.18 6.85
CA ALA A 46 -11.80 -4.73 7.87
C ALA A 46 -11.04 -5.35 9.07
N GLY A 47 -9.72 -5.15 9.14
CA GLY A 47 -8.90 -5.65 10.24
C GLY A 47 -9.05 -4.85 11.54
N GLU A 48 -8.42 -5.34 12.61
CA GLU A 48 -8.39 -4.66 13.92
C GLU A 48 -7.61 -3.34 13.88
N GLN A 49 -6.64 -3.24 12.98
CA GLN A 49 -5.80 -2.06 12.80
C GLN A 49 -6.48 -1.05 11.87
N PRO A 50 -6.46 0.26 12.20
CA PRO A 50 -6.96 1.29 11.30
C PRO A 50 -6.13 1.31 10.01
N LEU A 51 -6.81 1.38 8.87
CA LEU A 51 -6.19 1.51 7.55
C LEU A 51 -6.34 2.95 7.05
N GLY A 52 -5.22 3.67 6.96
CA GLY A 52 -5.14 4.99 6.33
C GLY A 52 -4.75 4.89 4.86
N LEU A 53 -5.34 5.74 4.01
CA LEU A 53 -4.92 5.90 2.62
C LEU A 53 -4.10 7.18 2.50
N GLN A 54 -2.89 7.07 1.95
CA GLN A 54 -2.02 8.23 1.71
C GLN A 54 -1.44 8.23 0.31
N GLN A 55 -1.30 9.41 -0.26
CA GLN A 55 -0.70 9.60 -1.57
C GLN A 55 0.78 9.96 -1.46
N LEU A 56 1.57 9.44 -2.39
CA LEU A 56 2.94 9.90 -2.67
C LEU A 56 3.10 10.15 -4.17
N ASP A 57 4.13 10.91 -4.52
CA ASP A 57 4.61 11.00 -5.89
C ASP A 57 4.98 9.61 -6.41
N ALA A 58 4.67 9.35 -7.68
CA ALA A 58 4.87 8.05 -8.31
C ALA A 58 6.34 7.59 -8.26
N GLY A 59 7.28 8.53 -8.41
CA GLY A 59 8.72 8.25 -8.32
C GLY A 59 9.14 7.87 -6.90
N GLU A 60 8.64 8.60 -5.90
CA GLU A 60 8.96 8.34 -4.50
C GLU A 60 8.35 7.02 -4.01
N LEU A 61 7.11 6.73 -4.42
CA LEU A 61 6.49 5.45 -4.12
C LEU A 61 7.25 4.27 -4.75
N ALA A 62 7.67 4.39 -6.02
CA ALA A 62 8.45 3.34 -6.68
C ALA A 62 9.79 3.10 -5.97
N HIS A 63 10.43 4.15 -5.47
CA HIS A 63 11.64 4.03 -4.66
C HIS A 63 11.36 3.29 -3.35
N ARG A 64 10.31 3.67 -2.60
CA ARG A 64 9.91 3.00 -1.35
C ARG A 64 9.54 1.53 -1.55
N ILE A 65 8.78 1.21 -2.60
CA ILE A 65 8.46 -0.19 -2.95
C ILE A 65 9.73 -1.01 -3.21
N SER A 66 10.76 -0.40 -3.80
CA SER A 66 12.02 -1.08 -4.12
C SER A 66 12.94 -1.27 -2.90
N ALA A 67 12.72 -0.51 -1.84
CA ALA A 67 13.48 -0.58 -0.59
C ALA A 67 12.78 -1.38 0.52
N ALA A 68 11.55 -1.84 0.26
CA ALA A 68 10.68 -2.58 1.18
C ALA A 68 11.03 -4.06 1.30
#